data_AF-A0A1C5ZCU3-F1
#
_entry.id   AF-A0A1C5ZCU3-F1
#
_cell.length_a   1.000
_cell.length_b   1.000
_cell.length_c   1.000
_cell.angle_alpha   90.00
_cell.angle_beta   90.00
_cell.angle_gamma   90.00
#
_symmetry.space_group_name_H-M   'P 1'
#
loop_
_entity.id
_entity.type
_entity.pdbx_description
1 polymer ?
#
loop_
_entity_poly.entity_id
_entity_poly.type
_entity_poly.pdbx_seq_one_letter_code
_entity_poly.pdbx_strand_id
1 'polypeptide(L)'
;MEQNQTSWENFFRNDSSNMLEDALPYLPPNLKKMAAIYIKLTELSKISTQFDDEQTLSACGFDQNPASMELLLNAMKLRAPKETAEQIEQILQMMQMFEIYQNYQRFVGTTSNHNSAASSNSDTDLFSKLMPMMMAGDPSSNNRPQPNADFMNKLNQILKK
;
A
#
# COMPACT_ATOMS: atom_id res chain seq x y z
N MET A 1 -8.81 -33.92 47.67
CA MET A 1 -8.01 -32.73 47.31
C MET A 1 -8.26 -32.43 45.84
N GLU A 2 -9.38 -31.80 45.45
CA GLU A 2 -9.70 -31.53 44.02
C GLU A 2 -10.57 -30.26 43.82
N GLN A 3 -10.46 -29.23 44.68
CA GLN A 3 -11.29 -28.01 44.55
C GLN A 3 -10.56 -26.78 44.00
N ASN A 4 -9.23 -26.85 43.77
CA ASN A 4 -8.46 -25.67 43.35
C ASN A 4 -8.30 -25.52 41.83
N GLN A 5 -8.66 -26.53 41.03
CA GLN A 5 -8.36 -26.51 39.59
C GLN A 5 -9.41 -25.75 38.77
N THR A 6 -10.68 -25.72 39.23
CA THR A 6 -11.79 -25.02 38.57
C THR A 6 -11.85 -23.51 38.84
N SER A 7 -11.24 -23.03 39.93
CA SER A 7 -11.27 -21.61 40.30
C SER A 7 -10.46 -20.73 39.33
N TRP A 8 -9.28 -21.21 38.92
CA TRP A 8 -8.40 -20.47 37.99
C TRP A 8 -8.95 -20.42 36.57
N GLU A 9 -9.47 -21.54 36.07
CA GLU A 9 -10.11 -21.64 34.75
C GLU A 9 -11.31 -20.68 34.63
N ASN A 10 -12.09 -20.53 35.71
CA ASN A 10 -13.23 -19.61 35.76
C ASN A 10 -12.81 -18.17 36.00
N PHE A 11 -11.72 -17.93 36.74
CA PHE A 11 -11.10 -16.62 36.83
C PHE A 11 -10.85 -16.14 35.41
N PHE A 12 -10.15 -16.90 34.57
CA PHE A 12 -9.72 -16.51 33.23
C PHE A 12 -10.79 -16.23 32.17
N ARG A 13 -12.07 -16.55 32.38
CA ARG A 13 -13.05 -16.59 31.28
C ARG A 13 -13.84 -15.31 30.99
N ASN A 14 -14.08 -14.39 31.94
CA ASN A 14 -15.08 -13.33 31.73
C ASN A 14 -14.61 -11.86 31.89
N ASP A 15 -13.75 -11.51 32.87
CA ASP A 15 -13.28 -10.12 33.11
C ASP A 15 -11.81 -10.05 33.61
N SER A 16 -11.06 -11.07 33.25
CA SER A 16 -9.91 -11.54 34.00
C SER A 16 -8.58 -11.39 33.31
N SER A 17 -8.57 -10.95 32.05
CA SER A 17 -7.31 -10.60 31.41
C SER A 17 -6.62 -9.49 32.21
N ASN A 18 -7.37 -8.47 32.64
CA ASN A 18 -6.85 -7.33 33.38
C ASN A 18 -6.37 -7.74 34.79
N MET A 19 -7.18 -8.54 35.51
CA MET A 19 -6.77 -9.03 36.83
C MET A 19 -5.62 -10.04 36.76
N LEU A 20 -5.54 -10.84 35.69
CA LEU A 20 -4.41 -11.72 35.43
C LEU A 20 -3.16 -10.92 35.04
N GLU A 21 -3.32 -9.84 34.30
CA GLU A 21 -2.26 -8.91 33.93
C GLU A 21 -1.64 -8.28 35.18
N ASP A 22 -2.47 -7.79 36.10
CA ASP A 22 -2.04 -7.26 37.40
C ASP A 22 -1.36 -8.34 38.27
N ALA A 23 -1.78 -9.60 38.13
CA ALA A 23 -1.20 -10.72 38.86
C ALA A 23 0.12 -11.24 38.25
N LEU A 24 0.46 -10.89 37.00
CA LEU A 24 1.65 -11.38 36.30
C LEU A 24 2.93 -11.29 37.13
N PRO A 25 3.26 -10.17 37.81
CA PRO A 25 4.50 -10.04 38.55
C PRO A 25 4.70 -11.13 39.61
N TYR A 26 3.60 -11.59 40.21
CA TYR A 26 3.57 -12.54 41.32
C TYR A 26 3.54 -14.01 40.88
N LEU A 27 3.36 -14.28 39.59
CA LEU A 27 3.36 -15.65 39.07
C LEU A 27 4.78 -16.22 38.93
N PRO A 28 4.96 -17.53 39.18
CA PRO A 28 6.22 -18.21 38.90
C PRO A 28 6.52 -18.20 37.39
N PRO A 29 7.80 -18.25 36.98
CA PRO A 29 8.22 -18.01 35.58
C PRO A 29 7.46 -18.81 34.52
N ASN A 30 7.21 -20.09 34.78
CA ASN A 30 6.49 -20.98 33.84
C ASN A 30 5.03 -20.55 33.65
N LEU A 31 4.36 -20.10 34.72
CA LEU A 31 2.98 -19.62 34.66
C LEU A 31 2.89 -18.21 34.10
N LYS A 32 3.87 -17.36 34.39
CA LYS A 32 3.96 -15.99 33.84
C LYS A 32 3.95 -15.97 32.32
N LYS A 33 4.70 -16.88 31.68
CA LYS A 33 4.71 -17.02 30.22
C LYS A 33 3.34 -17.45 29.68
N MET A 34 2.71 -18.45 30.29
CA MET A 34 1.41 -18.96 29.85
C MET A 34 0.30 -17.93 30.05
N ALA A 35 0.29 -17.24 31.19
CA ALA A 35 -0.64 -16.16 31.50
C ALA A 35 -0.48 -14.98 30.52
N ALA A 36 0.75 -14.56 30.21
CA ALA A 36 0.99 -13.49 29.24
C ALA A 36 0.47 -13.83 27.84
N ILE A 37 0.70 -15.08 27.38
CA ILE A 37 0.16 -15.56 26.10
C ILE A 37 -1.37 -15.59 26.14
N TYR A 38 -1.96 -16.07 27.24
CA TYR A 38 -3.41 -16.15 27.41
C TYR A 38 -4.07 -14.76 27.37
N ILE A 39 -3.48 -13.76 28.05
CA ILE A 39 -3.94 -12.36 28.01
C ILE A 39 -3.96 -11.87 26.55
N LYS A 40 -2.85 -12.02 25.83
CA LYS A 40 -2.77 -11.57 24.42
C LYS A 40 -3.71 -12.31 23.49
N LEU A 41 -3.92 -13.61 23.70
CA LEU A 41 -4.89 -14.39 22.94
C LEU A 41 -6.32 -13.88 23.19
N THR A 42 -6.65 -13.55 24.44
CA THR A 42 -7.97 -13.04 24.82
C THR A 42 -8.20 -11.63 24.27
N GLU A 43 -7.20 -10.75 24.33
CA GLU A 43 -7.23 -9.43 23.68
C GLU A 43 -7.46 -9.55 22.18
N LEU A 44 -6.70 -10.41 21.49
CA LEU A 44 -6.85 -10.65 20.06
C LEU A 44 -8.22 -11.25 19.72
N SER A 45 -8.73 -12.17 20.54
CA SER A 45 -10.07 -12.71 20.37
C SER A 45 -11.14 -11.62 20.45
N LYS A 46 -10.99 -10.68 21.39
CA LYS A 46 -11.92 -9.54 21.53
C LYS A 46 -11.85 -8.60 20.33
N ILE A 47 -10.64 -8.27 19.87
CA ILE A 47 -10.44 -7.48 18.64
C ILE A 47 -11.09 -8.21 17.45
N SER A 48 -10.91 -9.53 17.34
CA SER A 48 -11.50 -10.34 16.27
C SER A 48 -13.02 -10.24 16.23
N THR A 49 -13.69 -10.27 17.38
CA THR A 49 -15.16 -10.12 17.45
C THR A 49 -15.65 -8.70 17.16
N GLN A 50 -14.77 -7.69 17.26
CA GLN A 50 -15.11 -6.31 16.91
C GLN A 50 -15.05 -6.05 15.41
N PHE A 51 -14.40 -6.92 14.63
CA PHE A 51 -14.47 -6.87 13.18
C PHE A 51 -15.83 -7.33 12.62
N ASP A 52 -16.77 -7.78 13.45
CA ASP A 52 -18.17 -8.01 13.02
C ASP A 52 -18.98 -6.70 12.94
N ASP A 53 -18.48 -5.61 13.52
CA ASP A 53 -19.09 -4.28 13.46
C ASP A 53 -18.58 -3.47 12.26
N GLU A 54 -19.50 -3.07 11.38
CA GLU A 54 -19.20 -2.36 10.13
C GLU A 54 -18.54 -0.98 10.37
N GLN A 55 -18.90 -0.30 11.45
CA GLN A 55 -18.28 0.98 11.82
C GLN A 55 -16.81 0.78 12.24
N THR A 56 -16.55 -0.24 13.05
CA THR A 56 -15.19 -0.61 13.47
C THR A 56 -14.35 -1.06 12.27
N LEU A 57 -14.90 -1.88 11.38
CA LEU A 57 -14.23 -2.29 10.13
C LEU A 57 -13.85 -1.09 9.26
N SER A 58 -14.78 -0.15 9.07
CA SER A 58 -14.56 1.04 8.26
C SER A 58 -13.49 1.94 8.87
N ALA A 59 -13.49 2.12 10.20
CA ALA A 59 -12.46 2.87 10.91
C ALA A 59 -11.06 2.24 10.80
N CYS A 60 -10.98 0.91 10.64
CA CYS A 60 -9.74 0.17 10.47
C CYS A 60 -9.24 0.09 9.02
N GLY A 61 -10.00 0.60 8.04
CA GLY A 61 -9.67 0.50 6.63
C GLY A 61 -9.86 -0.91 6.04
N PHE A 62 -10.78 -1.69 6.62
CA PHE A 62 -11.23 -2.98 6.07
C PHE A 62 -12.52 -2.84 5.25
N ASP A 63 -12.90 -1.61 4.89
CA ASP A 63 -14.03 -1.36 4.00
C ASP A 63 -13.79 -1.97 2.61
N GLN A 64 -14.85 -2.39 1.93
CA GLN A 64 -14.76 -3.10 0.65
C GLN A 64 -14.36 -2.20 -0.53
N ASN A 65 -13.93 -0.97 -0.31
CA ASN A 65 -13.44 -0.12 -1.38
C ASN A 65 -12.06 -0.61 -1.82
N PRO A 66 -11.90 -1.14 -3.05
CA PRO A 66 -10.59 -1.57 -3.49
C PRO A 66 -9.66 -0.35 -3.52
N ALA A 67 -8.65 -0.35 -2.63
CA ALA A 67 -7.61 0.65 -2.63
C ALA A 67 -6.95 0.69 -4.03
N SER A 68 -6.72 1.89 -4.56
CA SER A 68 -6.01 2.02 -5.83
C SER A 68 -4.61 1.41 -5.72
N MET A 69 -4.11 0.84 -6.81
CA MET A 69 -2.76 0.25 -6.84
C MET A 69 -1.70 1.30 -6.42
N GLU A 70 -1.91 2.57 -6.77
CA GLU A 70 -1.02 3.67 -6.37
C GLU A 70 -1.06 3.93 -4.87
N LEU A 71 -2.24 3.89 -4.25
CA LEU A 71 -2.38 4.05 -2.80
C LEU A 71 -1.70 2.88 -2.08
N LEU A 72 -1.88 1.66 -2.57
CA LEU A 72 -1.23 0.47 -2.06
C LEU A 72 0.30 0.59 -2.16
N LEU A 73 0.83 0.92 -3.34
CA LEU A 73 2.26 1.10 -3.57
C LEU A 73 2.84 2.21 -2.69
N ASN A 74 2.16 3.35 -2.56
CA ASN A 74 2.59 4.42 -1.65
C ASN A 74 2.62 3.97 -0.19
N ALA A 75 1.62 3.23 0.28
CA ALA A 75 1.60 2.69 1.64
C ALA A 75 2.72 1.68 1.87
N MET A 76 2.98 0.80 0.90
CA MET A 76 4.08 -0.18 0.96
C MET A 76 5.44 0.52 0.99
N LYS A 77 5.63 1.58 0.19
CA LYS A 77 6.88 2.38 0.16
C LYS A 77 7.27 2.91 1.55
N LEU A 78 6.30 3.30 2.38
CA LEU A 78 6.54 3.86 3.72
C LEU A 78 7.08 2.84 4.73
N ARG A 79 6.81 1.55 4.53
CA ARG A 79 7.28 0.45 5.40
C ARG A 79 8.40 -0.37 4.78
N ALA A 80 8.67 -0.18 3.50
CA ALA A 80 9.67 -0.94 2.76
C ALA A 80 11.11 -0.51 3.17
N PRO A 81 12.08 -1.45 3.15
CA PRO A 81 13.50 -1.11 3.17
C PRO A 81 13.87 -0.18 2.01
N LYS A 82 14.94 0.61 2.16
CA LYS A 82 15.35 1.65 1.18
C LYS A 82 15.38 1.16 -0.27
N GLU A 83 16.04 0.04 -0.52
CA GLU A 83 16.17 -0.54 -1.87
C GLU A 83 14.80 -0.89 -2.48
N THR A 84 13.91 -1.51 -1.70
CA THR A 84 12.56 -1.85 -2.15
C THR A 84 11.68 -0.60 -2.31
N ALA A 85 11.85 0.41 -1.46
CA ALA A 85 11.13 1.68 -1.57
C ALA A 85 11.48 2.42 -2.86
N GLU A 86 12.75 2.41 -3.27
CA GLU A 86 13.20 2.99 -4.55
C GLU A 86 12.62 2.26 -5.76
N GLN A 87 12.49 0.93 -5.70
CA GLN A 87 11.83 0.16 -6.75
C GLN A 87 10.34 0.50 -6.85
N ILE A 88 9.66 0.60 -5.70
CA ILE A 88 8.25 1.01 -5.65
C ILE A 88 8.06 2.42 -6.19
N GLU A 89 8.98 3.35 -5.89
CA GLU A 89 8.99 4.72 -6.41
C GLU A 89 9.10 4.75 -7.94
N GLN A 90 9.97 3.93 -8.52
CA GLN A 90 10.11 3.83 -9.98
C GLN A 90 8.82 3.32 -10.64
N ILE A 91 8.14 2.34 -10.02
CA ILE A 91 6.86 1.83 -10.51
C ILE A 91 5.79 2.94 -10.44
N LEU A 92 5.71 3.67 -9.32
CA LEU A 92 4.78 4.80 -9.17
C LEU A 92 5.00 5.88 -10.23
N GLN A 93 6.25 6.26 -10.49
CA GLN A 93 6.59 7.23 -11.54
C GLN A 93 6.21 6.74 -12.93
N MET A 94 6.39 5.45 -13.20
CA MET A 94 5.97 4.84 -14.46
C MET A 94 4.45 4.85 -14.64
N MET A 95 3.69 4.58 -13.58
CA MET A 95 2.22 4.64 -13.61
C MET A 95 1.72 6.06 -13.93
N GLN A 96 2.30 7.08 -13.27
CA GLN A 96 1.96 8.48 -13.54
C GLN A 96 2.30 8.88 -14.99
N MET A 97 3.48 8.49 -15.47
CA MET A 97 3.87 8.76 -16.86
C MET A 97 2.93 8.08 -17.86
N PHE A 98 2.48 6.86 -17.57
CA PHE A 98 1.55 6.13 -18.42
C PHE A 98 0.16 6.76 -18.46
N GLU A 99 -0.35 7.26 -17.33
CA GLU A 99 -1.62 7.98 -17.27
C GLU A 99 -1.57 9.28 -18.09
N ILE A 100 -0.49 10.05 -17.93
CA ILE A 100 -0.25 11.27 -18.71
C ILE A 100 -0.23 10.94 -20.21
N TYR A 101 0.44 9.86 -20.60
CA TYR A 101 0.52 9.45 -22.00
C TYR A 101 -0.83 8.96 -22.55
N GLN A 102 -1.61 8.21 -21.78
CA GLN A 102 -2.97 7.82 -22.17
C GLN A 102 -3.88 9.04 -22.34
N ASN A 103 -3.86 9.97 -21.39
CA ASN A 103 -4.67 11.18 -21.43
C ASN A 103 -4.30 12.04 -22.64
N TYR A 104 -3.00 12.14 -22.95
CA TYR A 104 -2.52 12.78 -24.17
C TYR A 104 -3.07 12.08 -25.43
N GLN A 105 -2.88 10.76 -25.56
CA GLN A 105 -3.38 10.01 -26.72
C GLN A 105 -4.89 10.14 -26.91
N ARG A 106 -5.66 10.15 -25.81
CA ARG A 106 -7.11 10.40 -25.87
C ARG A 106 -7.41 11.80 -26.41
N PHE A 107 -6.71 12.82 -25.90
CA PHE A 107 -6.91 14.21 -26.33
C PHE A 107 -6.63 14.42 -27.83
N VAL A 108 -5.46 13.98 -28.33
CA VAL A 108 -5.13 14.05 -29.77
C VAL A 108 -6.03 13.13 -30.62
N GLY A 109 -6.45 11.98 -30.09
CA GLY A 109 -7.39 11.08 -30.76
C GLY A 109 -8.78 11.69 -30.96
N THR A 110 -9.30 12.42 -29.97
CA THR A 110 -10.59 13.12 -30.07
C THR A 110 -10.56 14.33 -31.00
N THR A 111 -9.43 15.03 -31.14
CA THR A 111 -9.32 16.18 -32.06
C THR A 111 -9.27 15.76 -33.54
N SER A 112 -8.84 14.53 -33.84
CA SER A 112 -8.84 14.01 -35.21
C SER A 112 -10.25 13.67 -35.74
N ASN A 113 -11.21 13.39 -34.84
CA ASN A 113 -12.57 12.97 -35.22
C ASN A 113 -13.60 14.13 -35.27
N HIS A 114 -13.16 15.37 -35.03
CA HIS A 114 -14.00 16.56 -35.18
C HIS A 114 -13.20 17.68 -35.85
N ASN A 115 -12.80 17.49 -37.12
CA ASN A 115 -12.49 18.61 -38.01
C ASN A 115 -12.48 18.18 -39.49
N SER A 116 -13.68 18.01 -40.04
CA SER A 116 -13.92 18.38 -41.43
C SER A 116 -14.13 19.90 -41.50
N ALA A 117 -13.07 20.69 -41.30
CA ALA A 117 -12.94 22.07 -41.80
C ALA A 117 -11.60 22.67 -41.34
N ALA A 118 -10.87 23.19 -42.32
CA ALA A 118 -9.66 24.00 -42.28
C ALA A 118 -9.34 24.78 -40.97
N SER A 119 -8.09 24.70 -40.49
CA SER A 119 -7.17 25.85 -40.31
C SER A 119 -5.92 25.48 -39.50
N SER A 120 -4.74 25.81 -40.06
CA SER A 120 -3.43 26.12 -39.45
C SER A 120 -2.92 25.32 -38.22
N ASN A 121 -1.93 24.45 -38.50
CA ASN A 121 -1.07 23.71 -37.57
C ASN A 121 -0.02 24.58 -36.85
N SER A 122 -0.22 24.93 -35.57
CA SER A 122 0.89 25.43 -34.72
C SER A 122 0.75 25.14 -33.22
N ASP A 123 -0.47 24.98 -32.69
CA ASP A 123 -0.68 24.91 -31.23
C ASP A 123 -0.45 23.50 -30.64
N THR A 124 -0.61 22.45 -31.44
CA THR A 124 -0.31 21.07 -31.05
C THR A 124 1.19 20.82 -30.88
N ASP A 125 2.02 21.54 -31.63
CA ASP A 125 3.49 21.42 -31.59
C ASP A 125 4.08 22.12 -30.36
N LEU A 126 3.49 23.23 -29.91
CA LEU A 126 3.95 23.93 -28.72
C LEU A 126 3.68 23.12 -27.44
N PHE A 127 2.51 22.50 -27.36
CA PHE A 127 2.10 21.70 -26.20
C PHE A 127 2.89 20.39 -26.10
N SER A 128 3.10 19.70 -27.23
CA SER A 128 3.91 18.47 -27.28
C SER A 128 5.40 18.73 -26.99
N LYS A 129 5.90 19.94 -27.26
CA LYS A 129 7.29 20.36 -26.97
C LYS A 129 7.50 20.83 -25.54
N LEU A 130 6.44 21.27 -24.84
CA LEU A 130 6.49 21.68 -23.44
C LEU A 130 6.55 20.48 -22.47
N MET A 131 5.94 19.36 -22.86
CA MET A 131 5.82 18.16 -22.02
C MET A 131 7.18 17.56 -21.60
N PRO A 132 8.16 17.35 -22.50
CA PRO A 132 9.49 16.90 -22.11
C PRO A 132 10.20 17.85 -21.13
N MET A 133 9.91 19.15 -21.23
CA MET A 133 10.53 20.19 -20.40
C MET A 133 9.94 20.23 -18.97
N MET A 134 8.66 19.89 -18.79
CA MET A 134 8.08 19.72 -17.45
C MET A 134 8.50 18.41 -16.76
N MET A 135 8.81 17.37 -17.53
CA MET A 135 9.26 16.07 -17.00
C MET A 135 10.78 16.03 -16.71
N ALA A 136 11.55 16.93 -17.33
CA ALA A 136 12.97 17.12 -17.06
C ALA A 136 13.14 18.08 -15.86
N GLY A 137 13.02 17.56 -14.64
CA GLY A 137 13.46 18.28 -13.45
C GLY A 137 14.94 18.66 -13.55
N ASP A 138 15.24 19.93 -13.24
CA ASP A 138 16.52 20.64 -13.02
C ASP A 138 17.76 20.18 -13.84
N PRO A 139 18.39 21.04 -14.69
CA PRO A 139 19.44 20.62 -15.64
C PRO A 139 20.81 20.29 -15.01
N SER A 140 20.94 20.28 -13.68
CA SER A 140 22.25 20.27 -13.03
C SER A 140 22.64 18.91 -12.43
N SER A 141 22.77 17.89 -13.27
CA SER A 141 23.71 16.78 -13.00
C SER A 141 24.08 16.05 -14.29
N ASN A 142 25.20 16.44 -14.89
CA ASN A 142 25.93 15.67 -15.90
C ASN A 142 26.42 14.36 -15.28
N ASN A 143 25.64 13.29 -15.39
CA ASN A 143 26.06 11.89 -15.52
C ASN A 143 24.85 10.97 -15.29
N ARG A 144 24.20 10.49 -16.36
CA ARG A 144 23.32 9.32 -16.27
C ARG A 144 23.54 8.36 -17.45
N PRO A 145 23.76 7.06 -17.21
CA PRO A 145 23.59 6.04 -18.22
C PRO A 145 22.11 6.00 -18.62
N GLN A 146 21.80 5.86 -19.91
CA GLN A 146 20.43 5.79 -20.43
C GLN A 146 19.61 4.76 -19.64
N PRO A 147 18.67 5.18 -18.78
CA PRO A 147 17.69 4.25 -18.24
C PRO A 147 16.53 4.22 -19.25
N ASN A 148 16.12 3.03 -19.68
CA ASN A 148 14.82 2.68 -20.29
C ASN A 148 14.92 1.78 -21.53
N ALA A 149 16.06 1.74 -22.24
CA ALA A 149 16.21 0.84 -23.38
C ALA A 149 16.31 -0.64 -22.94
N ASP A 150 17.12 -0.92 -21.92
CA ASP A 150 17.35 -2.27 -21.43
C ASP A 150 16.12 -2.89 -20.73
N PHE A 151 15.34 -2.06 -20.02
CA PHE A 151 14.12 -2.53 -19.35
C PHE A 151 13.01 -2.87 -20.36
N MET A 152 12.81 -2.02 -21.37
CA MET A 152 11.82 -2.29 -22.44
C MET A 152 12.21 -3.49 -23.30
N ASN A 153 13.51 -3.71 -23.52
CA ASN A 153 13.98 -4.92 -24.20
C ASN A 153 13.77 -6.19 -23.37
N LYS A 154 13.98 -6.13 -22.05
CA LYS A 154 13.69 -7.26 -21.15
C LYS A 154 12.21 -7.59 -21.08
N LEU A 155 11.33 -6.59 -21.00
CA LEU A 155 9.88 -6.78 -21.01
C LEU A 155 9.41 -7.43 -22.32
N ASN A 156 9.93 -6.97 -23.46
CA ASN A 156 9.60 -7.54 -24.77
C ASN A 156 10.10 -8.98 -24.94
N GLN A 157 11.21 -9.37 -24.30
CA GLN A 157 11.67 -10.76 -24.31
C GLN A 157 10.77 -11.68 -23.47
N ILE A 158 10.24 -11.19 -22.36
CA ILE A 158 9.36 -11.97 -21.48
C ILE A 158 7.99 -12.19 -22.12
N LEU A 159 7.45 -11.18 -22.81
CA LEU A 159 6.15 -11.24 -23.49
C LEU A 159 6.14 -12.03 -24.81
N LYS A 160 7.32 -12.41 -25.34
CA LYS A 160 7.46 -13.18 -26.60
C LYS A 160 7.66 -14.68 -26.39
N LYS A 161 7.31 -15.22 -25.21
CA LYS A 161 7.26 -16.67 -24.97
C LYS A 161 5.83 -17.17 -24.83
#